data_AF-A0A6P2AXI4-F1
#
_entry.id   AF-A0A6P2AXI4-F1
#
_cell.length_a   1.000
_cell.length_b   1.000
_cell.length_c   1.000
_cell.angle_alpha   90.00
_cell.angle_beta   90.00
_cell.angle_gamma   90.00
#
_symmetry.space_group_name_H-M   'P 1'
#
loop_
_entity.id
_entity.type
_entity.pdbx_description
1 polymer ?
#
loop_
_entity_poly.entity_id
_entity_poly.type
_entity_poly.pdbx_seq_one_letter_code
_entity_poly.pdbx_strand_id
1 'polypeptide(L)' 'METAKLFMSGDTQAVCLPEQYRFAGNEVIIKRLGNAVVLLPK' A
#
# COMPACT_ATOMS: atom_id res chain seq x y z
N MET A 1 -16.17 5.70 -0.40
CA MET A 1 -14.92 5.00 -0.01
C MET A 1 -14.30 4.46 -1.28
N GLU A 2 -13.05 4.77 -1.55
CA GLU A 2 -12.34 4.22 -2.70
C GLU A 2 -11.66 2.91 -2.32
N THR A 3 -11.61 1.98 -3.25
CA THR A 3 -10.96 0.68 -3.07
C THR A 3 -9.77 0.58 -4.02
N ALA A 4 -8.73 -0.13 -3.60
CA ALA A 4 -7.59 -0.47 -4.43
C ALA A 4 -7.62 -1.96 -4.75
N LYS A 5 -7.11 -2.33 -5.92
CA LYS A 5 -7.00 -3.75 -6.28
C LYS A 5 -5.82 -4.36 -5.53
N LEU A 6 -6.07 -5.53 -4.94
CA LEU A 6 -5.04 -6.43 -4.46
C LEU A 6 -4.67 -7.41 -5.57
N PHE A 7 -3.39 -7.71 -5.70
CA PHE A 7 -2.90 -8.73 -6.61
C PHE A 7 -1.69 -9.45 -6.01
N MET A 8 -1.40 -10.64 -6.53
CA MET A 8 -0.23 -11.43 -6.15
C MET A 8 0.85 -11.31 -7.23
N SER A 9 2.10 -11.17 -6.82
CA SER A 9 3.29 -11.23 -7.67
C SER A 9 4.22 -12.32 -7.11
N GLY A 10 4.07 -13.53 -7.62
CA GLY A 10 4.63 -14.72 -6.97
C GLY A 10 4.04 -14.87 -5.56
N ASP A 11 4.90 -15.03 -4.57
CA ASP A 11 4.50 -15.15 -3.15
C ASP A 11 4.25 -13.81 -2.45
N THR A 12 4.40 -12.69 -3.17
CA THR A 12 4.22 -11.34 -2.61
C THR A 12 2.83 -10.80 -2.90
N GLN A 13 2.16 -10.23 -1.89
CA GLN A 13 0.92 -9.47 -2.08
C GLN A 13 1.22 -7.99 -2.29
N ALA A 14 0.55 -7.37 -3.26
CA ALA A 14 0.70 -5.96 -3.60
C ALA A 14 -0.66 -5.24 -3.70
N VAL A 15 -0.63 -3.93 -3.47
CA VAL A 15 -1.77 -3.00 -3.64
C VAL A 15 -1.49 -2.11 -4.84
N CYS A 16 -2.41 -2.05 -5.81
CA CYS A 16 -2.32 -1.09 -6.91
C CYS A 16 -2.92 0.26 -6.48
N LEU A 17 -2.07 1.23 -6.14
CA LEU A 17 -2.51 2.55 -5.69
C LEU A 17 -3.08 3.38 -6.87
N PRO A 18 -4.32 3.91 -6.74
CA PRO A 18 -4.82 4.95 -7.62
C PRO A 18 -3.88 6.17 -7.64
N GLU A 19 -3.93 6.96 -8.72
CA GLU A 19 -3.00 8.07 -8.97
C GLU A 19 -2.92 9.06 -7.80
N GLN A 20 -4.07 9.43 -7.24
CA GLN A 20 -4.22 10.35 -6.11
C GLN A 20 -3.64 9.85 -4.78
N TYR A 21 -3.29 8.56 -4.67
CA TYR A 21 -2.74 7.96 -3.44
C TYR A 21 -1.28 7.50 -3.60
N ARG A 22 -0.62 7.81 -4.72
CA ARG A 22 0.78 7.43 -4.94
C ARG A 22 1.70 8.20 -3.97
N PHE A 23 2.73 7.50 -3.49
CA PHE A 23 3.80 8.11 -2.68
C PHE A 23 4.90 8.65 -3.60
N ALA A 24 5.59 9.69 -3.14
CA ALA A 24 6.89 10.06 -3.70
C ALA A 24 7.97 9.11 -3.19
N GLY A 25 8.95 8.77 -4.03
CA GLY A 25 10.03 7.85 -3.69
C GLY A 25 9.74 6.39 -4.04
N ASN A 26 10.52 5.48 -3.45
CA ASN A 26 10.49 4.04 -3.75
C ASN A 26 10.23 3.15 -2.52
N GLU A 27 10.12 3.72 -1.32
CA GLU A 27 9.95 2.98 -0.07
C GLU A 27 8.92 3.66 0.84
N VAL A 28 8.23 2.85 1.64
CA VAL A 28 7.30 3.29 2.68
C VAL A 28 7.57 2.55 3.98
N ILE A 29 7.35 3.23 5.09
CA ILE A 29 7.31 2.64 6.44
C ILE A 29 5.93 2.02 6.66
N ILE A 30 5.89 0.81 7.19
CA ILE A 30 4.63 0.08 7.47
C ILE A 30 4.37 0.06 8.99
N LYS A 31 3.18 0.50 9.41
CA LYS A 31 2.69 0.37 10.79
C LYS A 31 1.38 -0.40 10.83
N ARG A 32 1.29 -1.46 11.65
CA ARG A 32 0.06 -2.22 11.87
C ARG A 32 -0.77 -1.62 13.00
N LEU A 33 -2.07 -1.41 12.76
CA LEU A 33 -3.07 -0.91 13.72
C LEU A 33 -4.29 -1.82 13.67
N GLY A 34 -4.31 -2.86 14.52
CA GLY A 34 -5.34 -3.89 14.48
C GLY A 34 -5.43 -4.56 13.11
N ASN A 35 -6.59 -4.43 12.45
CA ASN A 35 -6.84 -4.97 11.11
C ASN A 35 -6.40 -4.04 9.97
N ALA A 36 -5.86 -2.86 10.28
CA ALA A 36 -5.37 -1.91 9.29
C ALA A 36 -3.84 -1.88 9.24
N VAL A 37 -3.31 -1.51 8.06
CA VAL A 37 -1.91 -1.11 7.88
C VAL A 37 -1.86 0.34 7.44
N VAL A 38 -0.95 1.11 8.00
CA VAL A 38 -0.65 2.50 7.63
C VAL A 38 0.69 2.52 6.93
N LEU A 39 0.71 3.12 5.74
CA LEU A 39 1.92 3.34 4.96
C LEU A 39 2.31 4.82 5.07
N LEU A 40 3.57 5.10 5.38
CA LEU A 40 4.14 6.44 5.48
C LEU A 40 5.35 6.55 4.55
N PRO A 41 5.61 7.69 3.89
CA PRO A 41 6.84 7.86 3.11
C PRO A 41 8.08 7.69 4.00
N LYS A 42 9.13 7.08 3.46
CA LYS A 42 10.44 6.99 4.11
C LYS A 42 11.28 8.23 3.82
#